data_AF-A0A3S0EDE8-F1
#
_entry.id   AF-A0A3S0EDE8-F1
#
_cell.length_a   1.000
_cell.length_b   1.000
_cell.length_c   1.000
_cell.angle_alpha   90.00
_cell.angle_beta   90.00
_cell.angle_gamma   90.00
#
_symmetry.space_group_name_H-M   'P 1'
#
loop_
_entity.id
_entity.type
_entity.pdbx_description
1 polymer ?
#
loop_
_entity_poly.entity_id
_entity_poly.type
_entity_poly.pdbx_seq_one_letter_code
_entity_poly.pdbx_strand_id
1 'polypeptide(L)'
;MRKITLQRVDQSPDPEVTDTYAQTYGMTLTVTAAYDMPAEVFVKQRISPDGTQDVFAAVASAQQLQDLPVNEPGGDTSYFRVSSVTVQGMNQAALDEIYRLVQEEIQLLVRNLDALDNQAVPSTTCEITVGSLEYL
;
A
#
# COMPACT_ATOMS: atom_id res chain seq x y z
N MET A 1 -9.78 -15.67 -4.39
CA MET A 1 -9.31 -15.15 -3.09
C MET A 1 -7.94 -14.54 -3.32
N ARG A 2 -7.82 -13.24 -3.07
CA ARG A 2 -6.56 -12.52 -3.26
C ARG A 2 -5.50 -12.97 -2.27
N LYS A 3 -4.24 -12.94 -2.71
CA LYS A 3 -3.10 -13.27 -1.85
C LYS A 3 -1.90 -12.39 -2.22
N ILE A 4 -1.19 -11.94 -1.19
CA ILE A 4 0.05 -11.19 -1.35
C ILE A 4 1.10 -11.72 -0.37
N THR A 5 2.35 -11.76 -0.80
CA THR A 5 3.49 -12.22 -0.01
C THR A 5 4.46 -11.07 0.17
N LEU A 6 4.72 -10.74 1.43
CA LEU A 6 5.64 -9.68 1.83
C LEU A 6 6.94 -10.31 2.33
N GLN A 7 8.06 -9.90 1.75
CA GLN A 7 9.39 -10.22 2.23
C GLN A 7 9.96 -9.04 3.02
N ARG A 8 10.51 -9.35 4.20
CA ARG A 8 11.26 -8.42 5.03
C ARG A 8 12.75 -8.77 4.95
N VAL A 9 13.60 -7.75 4.76
CA VAL A 9 15.05 -7.86 4.83
C VAL A 9 15.57 -6.78 5.77
N ASP A 10 16.08 -7.19 6.93
CA ASP A 10 16.71 -6.27 7.88
C ASP A 10 18.14 -5.95 7.41
N GLN A 11 18.52 -4.68 7.54
CA GLN A 11 19.85 -4.19 7.24
C GLN A 11 20.55 -3.89 8.56
N SER A 12 21.67 -4.58 8.80
CA SER A 12 22.52 -4.29 9.94
C SER A 12 23.11 -2.89 9.80
N PRO A 13 23.25 -2.13 10.90
CA PRO A 13 23.95 -0.85 10.87
C PRO A 13 25.38 -1.08 10.37
N ASP A 14 25.80 -0.26 9.39
CA ASP A 14 27.14 -0.34 8.81
C ASP A 14 28.19 -0.04 9.90
N PRO A 15 29.08 -0.99 10.24
CA PRO A 15 30.09 -0.78 11.28
C PRO A 15 31.19 0.22 10.90
N GLU A 16 31.32 0.59 9.62
CA GLU A 16 32.38 1.50 9.15
C GLU A 16 31.97 2.99 9.23
N VAL A 17 30.68 3.28 9.39
CA VAL A 17 30.18 4.66 9.59
C VAL A 17 30.37 5.04 11.05
N THR A 18 31.58 5.55 11.35
CA THR A 18 32.00 6.01 12.69
C THR A 18 31.46 7.41 13.00
N ASP A 19 30.21 7.70 12.65
CA ASP A 19 29.57 8.96 13.05
C ASP A 19 28.72 8.70 14.29
N THR A 20 29.05 9.40 15.37
CA THR A 20 28.73 9.00 16.77
C THR A 20 27.24 9.16 17.12
N TYR A 21 26.37 9.51 16.15
CA TYR A 21 25.00 9.94 16.43
C TYR A 21 23.87 9.32 15.58
N ALA A 22 24.13 8.37 14.67
CA ALA A 22 23.02 7.71 13.97
C ALA A 22 23.37 6.32 13.45
N GLN A 23 23.47 5.32 14.32
CA GLN A 23 23.25 3.94 13.88
C GLN A 23 21.77 3.81 13.51
N THR A 24 21.43 4.09 12.25
CA THR A 24 20.08 3.88 11.73
C THR A 24 19.95 2.41 11.34
N TYR A 25 18.97 1.74 11.93
CA TYR A 25 18.57 0.41 11.48
C TYR A 25 17.75 0.58 10.19
N GLY A 26 18.00 -0.27 9.20
CA GLY A 26 17.23 -0.29 7.96
C GLY A 26 16.39 -1.55 7.84
N MET A 27 15.23 -1.45 7.23
CA MET A 27 14.43 -2.58 6.82
C MET A 27 13.90 -2.34 5.42
N THR A 28 14.12 -3.30 4.52
CA THR A 28 13.50 -3.30 3.20
C THR A 28 12.32 -4.26 3.18
N LEU A 29 11.20 -3.74 2.69
CA LEU A 29 9.95 -4.46 2.52
C LEU A 29 9.68 -4.60 1.03
N THR A 30 9.49 -5.83 0.56
CA THR A 30 9.27 -6.12 -0.86
C THR A 30 8.12 -7.08 -1.03
N VAL A 31 7.17 -6.74 -1.90
CA VAL A 31 6.13 -7.67 -2.35
C VAL A 31 6.76 -8.64 -3.34
N THR A 32 6.82 -9.92 -2.99
CA THR A 32 7.46 -10.97 -3.82
C THR A 32 6.46 -11.76 -4.65
N ALA A 33 5.18 -11.74 -4.26
CA ALA A 33 4.10 -12.34 -5.02
C ALA A 33 2.80 -11.61 -4.73
N ALA A 34 2.00 -11.36 -5.77
CA ALA A 34 0.65 -10.86 -5.68
C ALA A 34 -0.23 -11.65 -6.64
N TYR A 35 -1.38 -12.12 -6.17
CA TYR A 35 -2.35 -12.89 -6.95
C TYR A 35 -3.67 -12.12 -6.97
N ASP A 36 -4.16 -11.84 -8.18
CA ASP A 36 -5.43 -11.14 -8.43
C ASP A 36 -5.46 -9.70 -7.85
N MET A 37 -4.28 -9.08 -7.72
CA MET A 37 -4.07 -7.68 -7.34
C MET A 37 -2.68 -7.19 -7.78
N PRO A 38 -2.46 -5.86 -7.91
CA PRO A 38 -1.14 -5.29 -8.18
C PRO A 38 -0.12 -5.59 -7.08
N ALA A 39 1.16 -5.69 -7.44
CA ALA A 39 2.25 -5.86 -6.47
C ALA A 39 2.70 -4.51 -5.88
N GLU A 40 2.44 -3.41 -6.57
CA GLU A 40 2.81 -2.06 -6.17
C GLU A 40 1.79 -1.49 -5.18
N VAL A 41 1.85 -2.00 -3.96
CA VAL A 41 0.95 -1.67 -2.86
C VAL A 41 1.52 -0.62 -1.91
N PHE A 42 2.79 -0.23 -2.05
CA PHE A 42 3.37 0.80 -1.19
C PHE A 42 3.29 2.15 -1.86
N VAL A 43 2.83 3.17 -1.14
CA VAL A 43 2.81 4.55 -1.59
C VAL A 43 4.06 5.25 -1.11
N LYS A 44 4.80 5.85 -2.04
CA LYS A 44 5.87 6.80 -1.74
C LYS A 44 5.36 8.22 -1.94
N GLN A 45 5.84 9.12 -1.09
CA GLN A 45 5.69 10.56 -1.25
C GLN A 45 7.02 11.16 -1.72
N ARG A 46 6.96 11.96 -2.78
CA ARG A 46 8.06 12.78 -3.24
C ARG A 46 8.12 14.08 -2.44
N ILE A 47 9.25 14.29 -1.75
CA ILE A 47 9.51 15.53 -1.00
C ILE A 47 10.33 16.52 -1.84
N SER A 48 11.21 16.03 -2.71
CA SER A 48 12.06 16.87 -3.57
C SER A 48 11.77 16.64 -5.07
N PRO A 49 11.78 17.69 -5.91
CA PRO A 49 11.49 17.56 -7.35
C PRO A 49 12.46 16.64 -8.12
N ASP A 50 13.66 16.42 -7.57
CA ASP A 50 14.70 15.55 -8.14
C ASP A 50 14.56 14.06 -7.73
N GLY A 51 13.55 13.72 -6.94
CA GLY A 51 13.28 12.34 -6.49
C GLY A 51 14.29 11.79 -5.47
N THR A 52 15.25 12.60 -5.00
CA THR A 52 16.29 12.16 -4.06
C THR A 52 15.77 11.91 -2.65
N GLN A 53 14.59 12.46 -2.31
CA GLN A 53 13.98 12.37 -0.97
C GLN A 53 12.62 11.66 -0.98
N ASP A 54 12.42 10.70 -1.89
CA ASP A 54 11.17 9.94 -1.91
C ASP A 54 11.06 9.02 -0.68
N VAL A 55 10.07 9.28 0.19
CA VAL A 55 9.86 8.58 1.47
C VAL A 55 8.66 7.63 1.41
N PHE A 56 8.68 6.57 2.22
CA PHE A 56 7.51 5.71 2.42
C PHE A 56 6.42 6.48 3.17
N ALA A 57 5.19 6.48 2.63
CA ALA A 57 4.06 7.21 3.21
C ALA A 57 3.01 6.28 3.82
N ALA A 58 2.55 5.26 3.08
CA ALA A 58 1.51 4.34 3.53
C ALA A 58 1.41 3.11 2.62
N VAL A 59 0.66 2.08 3.05
CA VAL A 59 0.12 1.08 2.14
C VAL A 59 -1.06 1.69 1.37
N ALA A 60 -1.14 1.40 0.06
CA ALA A 60 -2.17 1.92 -0.82
C ALA A 60 -3.56 1.41 -0.40
N SER A 61 -4.57 2.29 -0.47
CA SER A 61 -5.97 1.89 -0.45
C SER A 61 -6.40 1.27 -1.79
N ALA A 62 -7.55 0.58 -1.80
CA ALA A 62 -8.11 0.00 -3.02
C ALA A 62 -8.35 1.07 -4.12
N GLN A 63 -8.73 2.28 -3.73
CA GLN A 63 -8.89 3.42 -4.64
C GLN A 63 -7.53 3.92 -5.15
N GLN A 64 -6.56 4.06 -4.25
CA GLN A 64 -5.20 4.48 -4.62
C GLN A 64 -4.50 3.47 -5.53
N LEU A 65 -4.88 2.19 -5.51
CA LEU A 65 -4.42 1.18 -6.47
C LEU A 65 -4.88 1.43 -7.92
N GLN A 66 -5.87 2.30 -8.12
CA GLN A 66 -6.35 2.70 -9.44
C GLN A 66 -5.84 4.09 -9.82
N ASP A 67 -5.82 5.01 -8.85
CA ASP A 67 -5.57 6.43 -9.12
C ASP A 67 -4.09 6.81 -9.18
N LEU A 68 -3.26 6.18 -8.36
CA LEU A 68 -1.85 6.57 -8.27
C LEU A 68 -1.01 5.91 -9.39
N PRO A 69 -0.04 6.64 -9.96
CA PRO A 69 0.87 6.08 -10.95
C PRO A 69 1.79 5.04 -10.29
N VAL A 70 2.25 4.09 -11.10
CA VAL A 70 3.17 3.03 -10.68
C VAL A 70 4.60 3.41 -11.10
N ASN A 71 5.56 3.25 -10.20
CA ASN A 71 6.98 3.49 -10.42
C ASN A 71 7.22 4.84 -11.13
N GLU A 72 6.85 5.96 -10.50
CA GLU A 72 6.89 7.29 -11.12
C GLU A 72 8.21 8.01 -10.75
N PRO A 73 9.19 8.14 -11.67
CA PRO A 73 10.45 8.85 -11.45
C PRO A 73 10.50 10.26 -12.10
N GLY A 74 9.40 10.83 -12.55
CA GLY A 74 9.33 12.05 -13.37
C GLY A 74 8.32 13.08 -12.88
N GLY A 75 8.69 13.86 -11.86
CA GLY A 75 8.33 15.26 -11.60
C GLY A 75 6.86 15.71 -11.42
N ASP A 76 5.90 15.09 -12.10
CA ASP A 76 4.55 15.62 -12.26
C ASP A 76 3.59 15.15 -11.16
N THR A 77 3.99 14.15 -10.34
CA THR A 77 3.21 13.69 -9.20
C THR A 77 4.01 13.64 -7.91
N SER A 78 3.33 13.95 -6.80
CA SER A 78 3.92 13.88 -5.46
C SER A 78 3.73 12.52 -4.80
N TYR A 79 2.86 11.67 -5.33
CA TYR A 79 2.56 10.35 -4.79
C TYR A 79 2.53 9.32 -5.90
N PHE A 80 3.16 8.16 -5.64
CA PHE A 80 3.23 7.07 -6.58
C PHE A 80 3.38 5.73 -5.85
N ARG A 81 3.11 4.63 -6.55
CA ARG A 81 3.16 3.29 -5.99
C ARG A 81 4.40 2.53 -6.41
N VAL A 82 4.91 1.69 -5.52
CA VAL A 82 6.05 0.80 -5.74
C VAL A 82 5.81 -0.54 -5.04
N SER A 83 6.54 -1.57 -5.49
CA SER A 83 6.51 -2.91 -4.90
C SER A 83 7.53 -3.11 -3.77
N SER A 84 8.46 -2.16 -3.60
CA SER A 84 9.52 -2.22 -2.59
C SER A 84 9.77 -0.87 -1.96
N VAL A 85 9.93 -0.85 -0.63
CA VAL A 85 10.27 0.34 0.16
C VAL A 85 11.31 0.02 1.21
N THR A 86 12.20 0.96 1.47
CA THR A 86 13.14 0.90 2.58
C THR A 86 12.70 1.88 3.66
N VAL A 87 12.63 1.41 4.89
CA VAL A 87 12.26 2.19 6.07
C VAL A 87 13.44 2.19 7.03
N GLN A 88 13.67 3.33 7.67
CA GLN A 88 14.71 3.51 8.68
C GLN A 88 14.08 3.65 10.05
N GLY A 89 14.72 3.06 11.06
CA GLY A 89 14.28 3.07 12.44
C GLY A 89 15.43 3.38 13.39
N MET A 90 15.08 3.95 14.53
CA MET A 90 16.06 4.25 15.60
C MET A 90 16.56 2.98 16.29
N ASN A 91 15.79 1.89 16.24
CA ASN A 91 16.12 0.59 16.79
C ASN A 91 15.30 -0.51 16.10
N GLN A 92 15.66 -1.77 16.35
CA GLN A 92 14.96 -2.93 15.79
C GLN A 92 13.50 -3.01 16.20
N ALA A 93 13.15 -2.68 17.45
CA ALA A 93 11.76 -2.76 17.93
C ALA A 93 10.83 -1.79 17.20
N ALA A 94 11.33 -0.60 16.82
CA ALA A 94 10.60 0.34 15.99
C ALA A 94 10.36 -0.22 14.58
N LEU A 95 11.33 -0.91 14.00
CA LEU A 95 11.17 -1.58 12.70
C LEU A 95 10.19 -2.75 12.77
N ASP A 96 10.21 -3.52 13.86
CA ASP A 96 9.25 -4.60 14.09
C ASP A 96 7.82 -4.08 14.18
N GLU A 97 7.61 -2.95 14.87
CA GLU A 97 6.29 -2.32 14.98
C GLU A 97 5.82 -1.78 13.63
N ILE A 98 6.69 -1.10 12.87
CA ILE A 98 6.38 -0.65 11.51
C ILE A 98 6.00 -1.85 10.63
N TYR A 99 6.76 -2.94 10.70
CA TYR A 99 6.48 -4.15 9.94
C TYR A 99 5.09 -4.72 10.27
N ARG A 100 4.76 -4.82 11.57
CA ARG A 100 3.46 -5.29 12.04
C ARG A 100 2.32 -4.43 11.49
N LEU A 101 2.44 -3.11 11.58
CA LEU A 101 1.44 -2.17 11.06
C LEU A 101 1.26 -2.32 9.55
N VAL A 102 2.35 -2.42 8.79
CA VAL A 102 2.29 -2.63 7.33
C VAL A 102 1.59 -3.96 7.00
N GLN A 103 1.85 -5.04 7.75
CA GLN A 103 1.14 -6.30 7.55
C GLN A 103 -0.36 -6.17 7.77
N GLU A 104 -0.79 -5.44 8.81
CA GLU A 104 -2.20 -5.19 9.11
C GLU A 104 -2.88 -4.37 8.02
N GLU A 105 -2.23 -3.32 7.53
CA GLU A 105 -2.75 -2.50 6.44
C GLU A 105 -2.87 -3.29 5.12
N ILE A 106 -1.89 -4.12 4.78
CA ILE A 106 -1.95 -5.00 3.61
C ILE A 106 -3.11 -6.00 3.74
N GLN A 107 -3.33 -6.58 4.93
CA GLN A 107 -4.47 -7.46 5.15
C GLN A 107 -5.80 -6.72 5.00
N LEU A 108 -5.89 -5.48 5.47
CA LEU A 108 -7.08 -4.65 5.29
C LEU A 108 -7.31 -4.34 3.80
N LEU A 109 -6.27 -3.98 3.06
CA LEU A 109 -6.34 -3.76 1.61
C LEU A 109 -6.89 -4.99 0.87
N VAL A 110 -6.35 -6.18 1.15
CA VAL A 110 -6.81 -7.44 0.54
C VAL A 110 -8.30 -7.66 0.83
N ARG A 111 -8.74 -7.48 2.09
CA ARG A 111 -10.15 -7.63 2.45
C ARG A 111 -11.05 -6.62 1.75
N ASN A 112 -10.61 -5.37 1.64
CA ASN A 112 -11.37 -4.32 0.97
C ASN A 112 -11.54 -4.61 -0.53
N LEU A 113 -10.49 -5.09 -1.20
CA LEU A 113 -10.56 -5.50 -2.60
C LEU A 113 -11.52 -6.68 -2.78
N ASP A 114 -11.42 -7.71 -1.94
CA ASP A 114 -12.34 -8.85 -1.98
C ASP A 114 -13.80 -8.43 -1.70
N ALA A 115 -14.02 -7.45 -0.82
CA ALA A 115 -15.35 -6.93 -0.55
C ALA A 115 -15.93 -6.14 -1.75
N LEU A 116 -15.11 -5.37 -2.47
CA LEU A 116 -15.53 -4.63 -3.65
C LEU A 116 -15.97 -5.57 -4.78
N ASP A 117 -15.24 -6.65 -5.03
CA ASP A 117 -15.63 -7.65 -6.02
C ASP A 117 -16.94 -8.36 -5.66
N ASN A 118 -17.11 -8.70 -4.38
CA ASN A 118 -18.31 -9.36 -3.90
C ASN A 118 -19.54 -8.43 -3.91
N GLN A 119 -19.34 -7.10 -3.93
CA GLN A 119 -20.42 -6.13 -4.12
C GLN A 119 -20.74 -5.87 -5.61
N ALA A 120 -19.86 -6.27 -6.53
CA ALA A 120 -20.08 -6.13 -7.97
C ALA A 120 -21.07 -7.15 -8.57
N VAL A 121 -21.76 -7.95 -7.74
CA VAL A 121 -22.88 -8.78 -8.20
C VAL A 121 -23.98 -7.83 -8.73
N PRO A 122 -24.43 -7.98 -9.99
CA PRO A 122 -25.30 -7.00 -10.62
C PRO A 122 -26.58 -6.83 -9.79
N SER A 123 -26.89 -5.58 -9.47
CA SER A 123 -28.16 -5.19 -8.88
C SER A 123 -29.26 -5.69 -9.82
N THR A 124 -30.00 -6.73 -9.43
CA THR A 124 -31.24 -7.08 -10.10
C THR A 124 -32.17 -5.88 -9.93
N THR A 125 -32.31 -5.09 -10.99
CA THR A 125 -33.29 -4.01 -11.06
C THR A 125 -34.67 -4.58 -10.75
N CYS A 126 -35.16 -4.36 -9.52
CA CYS A 126 -36.56 -4.60 -9.20
C CYS A 126 -37.37 -3.47 -9.83
N GLU A 127 -37.98 -3.73 -10.99
CA GLU A 127 -39.04 -2.87 -11.51
C GLU A 127 -40.23 -2.94 -10.55
N ILE A 128 -40.43 -1.89 -9.76
CA ILE A 128 -41.65 -1.72 -8.96
C ILE A 128 -42.74 -1.21 -9.91
N THR A 129 -43.66 -2.10 -10.31
CA THR A 129 -44.90 -1.68 -10.99
C THR A 129 -45.89 -1.17 -9.94
N VAL A 130 -46.12 0.14 -9.91
CA VAL A 130 -47.16 0.74 -9.06
C VAL A 130 -48.50 0.56 -9.76
N GLY A 131 -49.31 -0.38 -9.27
CA GLY A 131 -50.71 -0.55 -9.71
C GLY A 131 -51.58 0.57 -9.17
N SER A 132 -52.17 1.36 -10.07
CA SER A 132 -53.15 2.39 -9.72
C SER A 132 -54.46 1.73 -9.28
N LEU A 133 -54.92 1.99 -8.06
CA LEU A 133 -56.26 1.59 -7.60
C LEU A 133 -57.27 2.60 -8.15
N GLU A 134 -58.07 2.18 -9.13
CA GLU A 134 -59.27 2.92 -9.52
C GLU A 134 -60.33 2.78 -8.43
N TYR A 135 -60.82 3.93 -7.96
CA TYR A 135 -61.93 4.04 -7.03
C TYR A 135 -63.24 3.61 -7.71
N LEU A 136 -64.00 2.72 -7.06
CA LEU A 136 -65.44 2.56 -7.24
C LEU A 136 -66.13 2.62 -5.87
#